data_AF-A0A6I0K4D8-F1
#
_entry.id   AF-A0A6I0K4D8-F1
#
_cell.length_a   1.000
_cell.length_b   1.000
_cell.length_c   1.000
_cell.angle_alpha   90.00
_cell.angle_beta   90.00
_cell.angle_gamma   90.00
#
_symmetry.space_group_name_H-M   'P 1'
#
loop_
_entity.id
_entity.type
_entity.pdbx_description
1 polymer ?
#
loop_
_entity_poly.entity_id
_entity_poly.type
_entity_poly.pdbx_seq_one_letter_code
_entity_poly.pdbx_strand_id
1 'polypeptide(L)'
;GPMTDDRIRLREEVAEQIKALKDIKIMGEYYGLDLSRPATSAQEAVQWVYMAYLAAVKEQDGAAMSLGNVSSFLDIFIEYDLAHGKINETFAQELIDQFVIKLRMVRHLRMQSYNDIFAGDPTWVTEAIGGRFNDGRVKVTKTSFRFLQTLYNLGPSPEPNLTILWGPELPEGFKEFCAQVSVDTSSIQYENDNLMREVRNCDDYGIACCVSYQAIGKQIQFFGARANLAKALLLAINGGRCENTGTVMVKGIPVLTGETLKFEEVMSNYKKVLTEIARVYNEAMNIIHFMHDKYYYEKAQMAFIDTNPRINLAYGVAGLSIAIDSLSAIKHAKVTARRNDIGLTEGFDIEGTFPCFGNNDDRVDHLGVDLVYYFSEELKKLPVYKNARPTLSLLTITSNVMYGKKTGATPDGRAKGVAFAPGANPMHGRDKNGAIASLSSVAKLRYRDSQDGISNTFSIVPKSLGPTPEDRVENLVTMMDGYFTKGAHHLNVNVLNREMLEDAMEHPEKYPQLTIRVSGYAVNFVKLSREHQLEVISRSFHERM
;
A
#
# COMPACT_ATOMS: atom_id res chain seq x y z
N GLY A 1 3.67 37.02 18.37
CA GLY A 1 2.42 36.71 19.10
C GLY A 1 2.73 35.88 20.34
N PRO A 2 1.73 35.44 21.11
CA PRO A 2 1.93 34.69 22.37
C PRO A 2 2.67 33.36 22.14
N MET A 3 3.44 32.90 23.13
CA MET A 3 4.13 31.60 23.10
C MET A 3 3.19 30.51 23.64
N THR A 4 2.41 29.93 22.73
CA THR A 4 1.59 28.74 23.00
C THR A 4 2.45 27.48 22.92
N ASP A 5 1.99 26.37 23.51
CA ASP A 5 2.66 25.06 23.44
C ASP A 5 3.00 24.67 21.99
N ASP A 6 2.08 24.87 21.05
CA ASP A 6 2.30 24.60 19.62
C ASP A 6 3.44 25.44 19.03
N ARG A 7 3.52 26.72 19.38
CA ARG A 7 4.58 27.60 18.89
C ARG A 7 5.93 27.28 19.54
N ILE A 8 5.95 26.93 20.82
CA ILE A 8 7.17 26.54 21.53
C ILE A 8 7.72 25.25 20.91
N ARG A 9 6.87 24.23 20.75
CA ARG A 9 7.23 22.96 20.12
C ARG A 9 7.72 23.16 18.68
N LEU A 10 7.01 23.94 17.87
CA LEU A 10 7.45 24.20 16.48
C LEU A 10 8.82 24.88 16.41
N ARG A 11 9.12 25.80 17.34
CA ARG A 11 10.45 26.45 17.38
C ARG A 11 11.56 25.48 17.76
N GLU A 12 11.28 24.54 18.65
CA GLU A 12 12.20 23.46 19.00
C GLU A 12 12.42 22.51 17.81
N GLU A 13 11.34 22.07 17.17
CA GLU A 13 11.37 21.24 15.96
C GLU A 13 12.22 21.91 14.86
N VAL A 14 12.01 23.19 14.57
CA VAL A 14 12.80 23.94 13.58
C VAL A 14 14.27 24.09 13.99
N ALA A 15 14.56 24.26 15.28
CA ALA A 15 15.94 24.32 15.75
C ALA A 15 16.68 22.99 15.52
N GLU A 16 16.01 21.87 15.79
CA GLU A 16 16.55 20.53 15.50
C GLU A 16 16.69 20.26 14.00
N GLN A 17 15.76 20.73 13.16
CA GLN A 17 15.89 20.65 11.69
C GLN A 17 17.13 21.41 11.19
N ILE A 18 17.36 22.63 11.68
CA ILE A 18 18.55 23.42 11.31
C ILE A 18 19.84 22.71 11.74
N LYS A 19 19.83 22.06 12.91
CA LYS A 19 20.94 21.24 13.37
C LYS A 19 21.17 20.03 12.44
N ALA A 20 20.11 19.32 12.06
CA ALA A 20 20.19 18.20 11.13
C ALA A 20 20.77 18.62 9.77
N LEU A 21 20.42 19.78 9.21
CA LEU A 21 21.02 20.30 7.98
C LEU A 21 22.53 20.54 8.10
N LYS A 22 23.01 20.97 9.27
CA LYS A 22 24.45 21.10 9.53
C LYS A 22 25.12 19.73 9.63
N ASP A 23 24.48 18.78 10.29
CA ASP A 23 24.98 17.41 10.40
C ASP A 23 25.04 16.71 9.03
N ILE A 24 24.09 17.01 8.13
CA ILE A 24 24.10 16.54 6.73
C ILE A 24 25.33 17.07 5.98
N LYS A 25 25.71 18.34 6.17
CA LYS A 25 26.94 18.87 5.57
C LYS A 25 28.18 18.13 6.06
N ILE A 26 28.28 17.89 7.37
CA ILE A 26 29.37 17.11 7.97
C ILE A 26 29.38 15.69 7.40
N MET A 27 28.21 15.06 7.23
CA MET A 27 28.10 13.77 6.55
C MET A 27 28.66 13.85 5.12
N GLY A 28 28.35 14.90 4.36
CA GLY A 28 28.91 15.17 3.03
C GLY A 28 30.45 15.21 3.02
N GLU A 29 31.05 15.89 4.00
CA GLU A 29 32.51 16.04 4.11
C GLU A 29 33.22 14.68 4.25
N TYR A 30 32.63 13.71 4.94
CA TYR A 30 33.19 12.34 5.03
C TYR A 30 33.27 11.62 3.67
N TYR A 31 32.45 12.04 2.70
CA TYR A 31 32.47 11.54 1.33
C TYR A 31 33.20 12.48 0.36
N GLY A 32 33.86 13.54 0.87
CA GLY A 32 34.53 14.54 0.04
C GLY A 32 33.57 15.48 -0.70
N LEU A 33 32.34 15.63 -0.21
CA LEU A 33 31.30 16.45 -0.84
C LEU A 33 31.09 17.76 -0.07
N ASP A 34 31.06 18.89 -0.78
CA ASP A 34 30.60 20.18 -0.23
C ASP A 34 29.10 20.37 -0.49
N LEU A 35 28.28 19.93 0.46
CA LEU A 35 26.82 20.05 0.40
C LEU A 35 26.30 21.45 0.79
N SER A 36 27.18 22.44 0.99
CA SER A 36 26.76 23.82 1.31
C SER A 36 26.23 24.60 0.11
N ARG A 37 26.54 24.13 -1.10
CA ARG A 37 26.18 24.74 -2.38
C ARG A 37 25.17 23.87 -3.15
N PRO A 38 24.43 24.46 -4.10
CA PRO A 38 23.62 23.68 -5.01
C PRO A 38 24.47 22.74 -5.89
N ALA A 39 23.84 21.67 -6.37
CA ALA A 39 24.38 20.82 -7.42
C ALA A 39 24.47 21.59 -8.74
N THR A 40 25.52 21.32 -9.52
CA THR A 40 25.84 22.04 -10.78
C THR A 40 25.99 21.11 -12.00
N SER A 41 25.83 19.81 -11.79
CA SER A 41 25.90 18.76 -12.82
C SER A 41 24.90 17.64 -12.52
N ALA A 42 24.67 16.76 -13.49
CA ALA A 42 23.86 15.56 -13.33
C ALA A 42 24.36 14.65 -12.21
N GLN A 43 25.69 14.42 -12.16
CA GLN A 43 26.31 13.59 -11.13
C GLN A 43 26.11 14.19 -9.73
N GLU A 44 26.28 15.51 -9.59
CA GLU A 44 26.04 16.18 -8.32
C GLU A 44 24.56 16.16 -7.93
N ALA A 45 23.64 16.36 -8.88
CA ALA A 45 22.21 16.34 -8.57
C ALA A 45 21.75 14.98 -8.02
N VAL A 46 22.16 13.89 -8.69
CA VAL A 46 21.91 12.52 -8.22
C VAL A 46 22.54 12.29 -6.85
N GLN A 47 23.80 12.70 -6.67
CA GLN A 47 24.52 12.51 -5.41
C GLN A 47 23.91 13.33 -4.26
N TRP A 48 23.45 14.56 -4.49
CA TRP A 48 22.88 15.43 -3.45
C TRP A 48 21.52 14.92 -3.00
N VAL A 49 20.68 14.46 -3.94
CA VAL A 49 19.42 13.77 -3.62
C VAL A 49 19.69 12.52 -2.79
N TYR A 50 20.69 11.71 -3.17
CA TYR A 50 21.09 10.56 -2.37
C TYR A 50 21.59 10.94 -0.97
N MET A 51 22.37 12.01 -0.82
CA MET A 51 22.86 12.44 0.50
C MET A 51 21.72 12.88 1.43
N ALA A 52 20.71 13.58 0.89
CA ALA A 52 19.51 13.93 1.66
C ALA A 52 18.76 12.66 2.12
N TYR A 53 18.55 11.71 1.20
CA TYR A 53 17.91 10.43 1.52
C TYR A 53 18.73 9.58 2.50
N LEU A 54 20.06 9.54 2.34
CA LEU A 54 20.99 8.82 3.20
C LEU A 54 20.94 9.34 4.64
N ALA A 55 20.79 10.65 4.82
CA ALA A 55 20.64 11.24 6.14
C ALA A 55 19.37 10.76 6.84
N ALA A 56 18.26 10.70 6.09
CA ALA A 56 16.98 10.18 6.60
C ALA A 56 17.12 8.73 7.08
N VAL A 57 17.63 7.82 6.26
CA VAL A 57 17.75 6.39 6.63
C VAL A 57 18.87 6.08 7.62
N LYS A 58 19.75 7.05 7.92
CA LYS A 58 20.74 6.94 8.99
C LYS A 58 20.20 7.39 10.34
N GLU A 59 19.26 8.33 10.34
CA GLU A 59 18.66 8.86 11.56
C GLU A 59 17.40 8.09 11.97
N GLN A 60 16.61 7.65 10.99
CA GLN A 60 15.28 7.10 11.18
C GLN A 60 15.17 5.70 10.58
N ASP A 61 14.43 4.85 11.28
CA ASP A 61 14.13 3.47 10.88
C ASP A 61 12.62 3.26 10.67
N GLY A 62 11.94 4.29 10.16
CA GLY A 62 10.52 4.23 9.82
C GLY A 62 10.18 2.96 9.01
N ALA A 63 8.94 2.47 9.15
CA ALA A 63 8.53 1.27 8.44
C ALA A 63 8.78 1.43 6.93
N ALA A 64 8.32 2.56 6.37
CA ALA A 64 8.57 2.99 5.01
C ALA A 64 9.47 4.22 4.98
N MET A 65 10.53 4.17 4.18
CA MET A 65 11.46 5.27 3.93
C MET A 65 11.45 5.61 2.45
N SER A 66 10.34 6.18 1.98
CA SER A 66 10.10 6.44 0.56
C SER A 66 10.95 7.57 0.01
N LEU A 67 11.27 7.48 -1.29
CA LEU A 67 12.16 8.42 -1.97
C LEU A 67 11.41 9.68 -2.44
N GLY A 68 10.19 9.52 -2.93
CA GLY A 68 9.35 10.61 -3.42
C GLY A 68 9.11 10.54 -4.92
N ASN A 69 9.35 11.64 -5.63
CA ASN A 69 9.21 11.76 -7.08
C ASN A 69 10.45 12.49 -7.59
N VAL A 70 11.53 11.76 -7.87
CA VAL A 70 12.83 12.34 -8.20
C VAL A 70 13.21 12.18 -9.66
N SER A 71 12.63 11.20 -10.36
CA SER A 71 13.03 10.83 -11.73
C SER A 71 12.97 12.00 -12.71
N SER A 72 11.84 12.72 -12.79
CA SER A 72 11.70 13.90 -13.65
C SER A 72 12.53 15.11 -13.19
N PHE A 73 12.80 15.24 -11.87
CA PHE A 73 13.68 16.30 -11.35
C PHE A 73 15.14 16.08 -11.77
N LEU A 74 15.63 14.85 -11.62
CA LEU A 74 16.99 14.48 -12.00
C LEU A 74 17.21 14.61 -13.52
N ASP A 75 16.17 14.37 -14.31
CA ASP A 75 16.23 14.53 -15.77
C ASP A 75 16.58 15.96 -16.20
N ILE A 76 16.21 16.98 -15.42
CA ILE A 76 16.55 18.40 -15.71
C ILE A 76 18.08 18.57 -15.82
N PHE A 77 18.83 17.98 -14.88
CA PHE A 77 20.29 18.08 -14.86
C PHE A 77 20.93 17.14 -15.89
N ILE A 78 20.37 15.94 -16.08
CA ILE A 78 20.86 14.97 -17.05
C ILE A 78 20.70 15.51 -18.49
N GLU A 79 19.54 16.03 -18.85
CA GLU A 79 19.32 16.63 -20.18
C GLU A 79 20.19 17.86 -20.40
N TYR A 80 20.41 18.69 -19.37
CA TYR A 80 21.33 19.82 -19.46
C TYR A 80 22.76 19.34 -19.79
N ASP A 81 23.29 18.37 -19.07
CA ASP A 81 24.65 17.89 -19.30
C ASP A 81 24.80 17.11 -20.62
N LEU A 82 23.76 16.38 -21.05
CA LEU A 82 23.70 15.74 -22.38
C LEU A 82 23.74 16.78 -23.50
N ALA A 83 22.91 17.82 -23.41
CA ALA A 83 22.81 18.87 -24.44
C ALA A 83 24.10 19.68 -24.59
N HIS A 84 24.93 19.73 -23.54
CA HIS A 84 26.23 20.40 -23.55
C HIS A 84 27.41 19.43 -23.78
N GLY A 85 27.14 18.16 -24.10
CA GLY A 85 28.17 17.16 -24.39
C GLY A 85 29.08 16.83 -23.21
N LYS A 86 28.66 17.11 -21.98
CA LYS A 86 29.44 16.80 -20.76
C LYS A 86 29.34 15.33 -20.37
N ILE A 87 28.22 14.70 -20.68
CA ILE A 87 27.96 13.28 -20.48
C ILE A 87 27.34 12.70 -21.75
N ASN A 88 27.31 11.37 -21.85
CA ASN A 88 26.57 10.64 -22.87
C ASN A 88 25.46 9.80 -22.22
N GLU A 89 24.60 9.17 -23.04
CA GLU A 89 23.46 8.38 -22.56
C GLU A 89 23.88 7.22 -21.67
N THR A 90 25.00 6.55 -21.99
CA THR A 90 25.54 5.45 -21.18
C THR A 90 25.91 5.92 -19.78
N PHE A 91 26.60 7.06 -19.67
CA PHE A 91 26.94 7.61 -18.36
C PHE A 91 25.70 8.11 -17.61
N ALA A 92 24.71 8.68 -18.31
CA ALA A 92 23.43 9.05 -17.70
C ALA A 92 22.71 7.83 -17.10
N GLN A 93 22.68 6.69 -17.81
CA GLN A 93 22.14 5.44 -17.26
C GLN A 93 22.98 4.93 -16.08
N GLU A 94 24.32 4.98 -16.17
CA GLU A 94 25.21 4.55 -15.10
C GLU A 94 24.96 5.34 -13.80
N LEU A 95 24.71 6.65 -13.88
CA LEU A 95 24.35 7.46 -12.72
C LEU A 95 23.07 6.94 -12.04
N ILE A 96 22.04 6.59 -12.82
CA ILE A 96 20.78 6.06 -12.31
C ILE A 96 20.96 4.64 -11.76
N ASP A 97 21.73 3.78 -12.44
CA ASP A 97 22.05 2.43 -11.97
C ASP A 97 22.79 2.48 -10.63
N GLN A 98 23.82 3.32 -10.49
CA GLN A 98 24.56 3.51 -9.24
C GLN A 98 23.68 4.04 -8.11
N PHE A 99 22.78 4.98 -8.42
CA PHE A 99 21.81 5.49 -7.47
C PHE A 99 20.87 4.38 -6.98
N VAL A 100 20.26 3.64 -7.91
CA VAL A 100 19.35 2.52 -7.61
C VAL A 100 20.06 1.39 -6.84
N ILE A 101 21.33 1.10 -7.15
CA ILE A 101 22.13 0.14 -6.35
C ILE A 101 22.15 0.56 -4.89
N LYS A 102 22.34 1.85 -4.58
CA LYS A 102 22.36 2.33 -3.19
C LYS A 102 20.98 2.22 -2.53
N LEU A 103 19.91 2.50 -3.26
CA LEU A 103 18.54 2.34 -2.77
C LEU A 103 18.22 0.86 -2.45
N ARG A 104 18.66 -0.08 -3.28
CA ARG A 104 18.54 -1.53 -3.07
C ARG A 104 19.27 -2.05 -1.82
N MET A 105 20.21 -1.26 -1.29
CA MET A 105 21.07 -1.62 -0.15
C MET A 105 20.56 -1.11 1.20
N VAL A 106 19.50 -0.28 1.23
CA VAL A 106 18.93 0.24 2.49
C VAL A 106 18.43 -0.91 3.35
N ARG A 107 18.82 -0.96 4.63
CA ARG A 107 18.40 -2.00 5.58
C ARG A 107 18.19 -1.42 6.96
N HIS A 108 17.24 -1.98 7.69
CA HIS A 108 16.98 -1.66 9.09
C HIS A 108 16.97 -2.95 9.92
N LEU A 109 17.44 -2.87 11.16
CA LEU A 109 17.35 -3.99 12.08
C LEU A 109 15.89 -4.16 12.53
N ARG A 110 15.30 -5.33 12.28
CA ARG A 110 13.89 -5.62 12.60
C ARG A 110 13.79 -6.84 13.52
N MET A 111 12.90 -6.73 14.52
CA MET A 111 12.52 -7.86 15.38
C MET A 111 11.62 -8.85 14.64
N GLN A 112 11.55 -10.11 15.11
CA GLN A 112 10.72 -11.13 14.48
C GLN A 112 9.24 -10.73 14.38
N SER A 113 8.69 -10.08 15.41
CA SER A 113 7.29 -9.62 15.39
C SER A 113 7.02 -8.54 14.33
N TYR A 114 8.06 -7.80 13.88
CA TYR A 114 7.95 -6.91 12.73
C TYR A 114 7.91 -7.74 11.44
N ASN A 115 8.82 -8.70 11.28
CA ASN A 115 8.88 -9.56 10.09
C ASN A 115 7.59 -10.38 9.88
N ASP A 116 6.89 -10.73 10.97
CA ASP A 116 5.61 -11.42 10.90
C ASP A 116 4.49 -10.56 10.24
N ILE A 117 4.55 -9.23 10.36
CA ILE A 117 3.53 -8.30 9.84
C ILE A 117 3.99 -7.47 8.63
N PHE A 118 5.30 -7.43 8.38
CA PHE A 118 5.99 -6.75 7.29
C PHE A 118 7.06 -7.68 6.70
N ALA A 119 6.62 -8.76 6.05
CA ALA A 119 7.52 -9.80 5.57
C ALA A 119 8.26 -9.39 4.29
N GLY A 120 9.43 -10.00 4.06
CA GLY A 120 10.24 -9.83 2.86
C GLY A 120 11.32 -8.75 2.94
N ASP A 121 11.72 -8.36 4.16
CA ASP A 121 12.74 -7.32 4.41
C ASP A 121 12.45 -5.96 3.71
N PRO A 122 11.21 -5.43 3.79
CA PRO A 122 10.83 -4.23 3.05
C PRO A 122 11.34 -2.94 3.68
N THR A 123 11.62 -1.97 2.83
CA THR A 123 11.99 -0.60 3.21
C THR A 123 11.09 0.47 2.57
N TRP A 124 10.31 0.09 1.55
CA TRP A 124 9.46 0.96 0.74
C TRP A 124 10.20 2.21 0.29
N VAL A 125 11.30 2.01 -0.42
CA VAL A 125 12.01 3.09 -1.11
C VAL A 125 11.23 3.46 -2.36
N THR A 126 10.05 4.02 -2.15
CA THR A 126 9.06 4.24 -3.19
C THR A 126 9.42 5.47 -4.01
N GLU A 127 9.50 5.27 -5.33
CA GLU A 127 9.74 6.31 -6.32
C GLU A 127 8.53 6.39 -7.25
N ALA A 128 7.91 7.57 -7.29
CA ALA A 128 6.80 7.88 -8.16
C ALA A 128 7.30 8.38 -9.52
N ILE A 129 6.96 7.67 -10.59
CA ILE A 129 7.46 7.90 -11.95
C ILE A 129 6.31 8.34 -12.86
N GLY A 130 6.54 9.39 -13.64
CA GLY A 130 5.59 9.86 -14.66
C GLY A 130 4.45 10.68 -14.06
N GLY A 131 3.24 10.51 -14.61
CA GLY A 131 2.07 11.33 -14.32
C GLY A 131 1.99 12.58 -15.18
N ARG A 132 1.11 13.52 -14.79
CA ARG A 132 0.84 14.76 -15.55
C ARG A 132 0.86 15.98 -14.65
N PHE A 133 1.18 17.12 -15.26
CA PHE A 133 0.94 18.43 -14.70
C PHE A 133 -0.53 18.83 -14.87
N ASN A 134 -1.02 19.71 -14.00
CA ASN A 134 -2.38 20.26 -14.09
C ASN A 134 -2.59 21.14 -15.33
N ASP A 135 -1.52 21.61 -15.97
CA ASP A 135 -1.56 22.32 -17.25
C ASP A 135 -1.68 21.40 -18.48
N GLY A 136 -1.71 20.08 -18.26
CA GLY A 136 -1.91 19.06 -19.28
C GLY A 136 -0.63 18.43 -19.83
N ARG A 137 0.55 18.99 -19.55
CA ARG A 137 1.84 18.41 -19.95
C ARG A 137 2.11 17.10 -19.18
N VAL A 138 2.86 16.18 -19.80
CA VAL A 138 3.28 14.93 -19.17
C VAL A 138 4.56 15.13 -18.36
N LYS A 139 4.68 14.41 -17.24
CA LYS A 139 5.89 14.37 -16.40
C LYS A 139 6.87 13.27 -16.81
N VAL A 140 6.51 12.45 -17.81
CA VAL A 140 7.37 11.39 -18.35
C VAL A 140 8.58 12.00 -19.02
N THR A 141 9.77 11.50 -18.66
CA THR A 141 11.07 11.96 -19.15
C THR A 141 11.94 10.78 -19.59
N LYS A 142 13.12 11.03 -20.17
CA LYS A 142 14.06 9.93 -20.46
C LYS A 142 14.48 9.21 -19.18
N THR A 143 14.69 9.94 -18.09
CA THR A 143 15.02 9.35 -16.79
C THR A 143 13.89 8.45 -16.24
N SER A 144 12.62 8.68 -16.60
CA SER A 144 11.54 7.72 -16.30
C SER A 144 11.82 6.33 -16.89
N PHE A 145 12.33 6.27 -18.12
CA PHE A 145 12.77 5.01 -18.74
C PHE A 145 14.05 4.48 -18.09
N ARG A 146 15.03 5.35 -17.74
CA ARG A 146 16.29 4.93 -17.10
C ARG A 146 16.06 4.23 -15.75
N PHE A 147 15.10 4.70 -14.95
CA PHE A 147 14.72 4.04 -13.70
C PHE A 147 14.17 2.64 -13.94
N LEU A 148 13.28 2.47 -14.92
CA LEU A 148 12.73 1.17 -15.30
C LEU A 148 13.79 0.25 -15.91
N GLN A 149 14.71 0.80 -16.70
CA GLN A 149 15.83 0.08 -17.30
C GLN A 149 16.75 -0.57 -16.26
N THR A 150 16.78 -0.06 -15.02
CA THR A 150 17.53 -0.70 -13.92
C THR A 150 17.04 -2.12 -13.61
N LEU A 151 15.79 -2.46 -13.92
CA LEU A 151 15.25 -3.81 -13.75
C LEU A 151 15.76 -4.79 -14.82
N TYR A 152 16.34 -4.29 -15.91
CA TYR A 152 17.04 -5.09 -16.92
C TYR A 152 18.56 -5.09 -16.69
N ASN A 153 19.17 -3.92 -16.46
CA ASN A 153 20.62 -3.80 -16.27
C ASN A 153 21.11 -4.49 -14.99
N LEU A 154 20.35 -4.34 -13.89
CA LEU A 154 20.69 -4.86 -12.56
C LEU A 154 19.83 -6.08 -12.17
N GLY A 155 18.93 -6.50 -13.05
CA GLY A 155 17.92 -7.53 -12.80
C GLY A 155 16.74 -7.07 -11.94
N PRO A 156 15.67 -7.89 -11.87
CA PRO A 156 14.47 -7.62 -11.08
C PRO A 156 14.81 -7.39 -9.62
N SER A 157 14.12 -6.44 -8.99
CA SER A 157 14.34 -6.15 -7.59
C SER A 157 13.10 -5.61 -6.90
N PRO A 158 12.88 -5.95 -5.63
CA PRO A 158 11.81 -5.38 -4.82
C PRO A 158 11.91 -3.87 -4.59
N GLU A 159 13.13 -3.36 -4.52
CA GLU A 159 13.45 -1.98 -4.20
C GLU A 159 14.32 -1.36 -5.31
N PRO A 160 14.26 -0.04 -5.53
CA PRO A 160 13.21 0.85 -5.06
C PRO A 160 11.81 0.40 -5.52
N ASN A 161 10.80 0.66 -4.72
CA ASN A 161 9.41 0.34 -5.05
C ASN A 161 8.90 1.29 -6.15
N LEU A 162 9.19 0.95 -7.41
CA LEU A 162 8.86 1.79 -8.56
C LEU A 162 7.34 1.83 -8.79
N THR A 163 6.79 3.04 -8.78
CA THR A 163 5.36 3.31 -8.84
C THR A 163 5.05 4.22 -10.02
N ILE A 164 4.34 3.71 -11.01
CA ILE A 164 3.95 4.47 -12.19
C ILE A 164 2.68 5.26 -11.88
N LEU A 165 2.76 6.58 -12.00
CA LEU A 165 1.60 7.46 -11.95
C LEU A 165 0.89 7.40 -13.31
N TRP A 166 -0.12 6.53 -13.39
CA TRP A 166 -0.80 6.12 -14.62
C TRP A 166 -1.96 7.05 -15.00
N GLY A 167 -2.10 7.31 -16.30
CA GLY A 167 -3.27 7.93 -16.90
C GLY A 167 -3.39 7.56 -18.39
N PRO A 168 -4.60 7.53 -18.97
CA PRO A 168 -4.81 7.19 -20.37
C PRO A 168 -4.09 8.14 -21.33
N GLU A 169 -3.78 9.37 -20.91
CA GLU A 169 -3.08 10.37 -21.72
C GLU A 169 -1.55 10.31 -21.63
N LEU A 170 -0.99 9.29 -20.96
CA LEU A 170 0.45 9.07 -20.99
C LEU A 170 0.92 8.68 -22.41
N PRO A 171 2.18 8.99 -22.77
CA PRO A 171 2.72 8.60 -24.08
C PRO A 171 2.67 7.09 -24.28
N GLU A 172 2.21 6.64 -25.45
CA GLU A 172 1.98 5.22 -25.72
C GLU A 172 3.24 4.37 -25.51
N GLY A 173 4.39 4.81 -26.06
CA GLY A 173 5.65 4.09 -25.86
C GLY A 173 6.10 3.97 -24.40
N PHE A 174 5.66 4.87 -23.51
CA PHE A 174 5.91 4.72 -22.07
C PHE A 174 4.96 3.71 -21.42
N LYS A 175 3.67 3.72 -21.80
CA LYS A 175 2.68 2.75 -21.35
C LYS A 175 3.09 1.32 -21.75
N GLU A 176 3.46 1.14 -23.02
CA GLU A 176 3.97 -0.11 -23.57
C GLU A 176 5.22 -0.59 -22.83
N PHE A 177 6.21 0.29 -22.60
CA PHE A 177 7.42 -0.08 -21.88
C PHE A 177 7.16 -0.46 -20.42
N CYS A 178 6.27 0.26 -19.72
CA CYS A 178 5.87 -0.12 -18.37
C CYS A 178 5.19 -1.50 -18.36
N ALA A 179 4.28 -1.76 -19.30
CA ALA A 179 3.61 -3.05 -19.41
C ALA A 179 4.60 -4.18 -19.71
N GLN A 180 5.57 -3.96 -20.62
CA GLN A 180 6.66 -4.89 -20.90
C GLN A 180 7.47 -5.21 -19.63
N VAL A 181 7.88 -4.19 -18.86
CA VAL A 181 8.59 -4.37 -17.59
C VAL A 181 7.77 -5.20 -16.60
N SER A 182 6.46 -4.98 -16.50
CA SER A 182 5.59 -5.80 -15.65
C SER A 182 5.50 -7.24 -16.11
N VAL A 183 5.37 -7.48 -17.42
CA VAL A 183 5.35 -8.82 -18.03
C VAL A 183 6.66 -9.57 -17.75
N ASP A 184 7.80 -8.89 -17.84
CA ASP A 184 9.11 -9.51 -17.69
C ASP A 184 9.53 -9.71 -16.24
N THR A 185 9.14 -8.80 -15.35
CA THR A 185 9.76 -8.68 -14.01
C THR A 185 8.79 -8.74 -12.84
N SER A 186 7.49 -8.48 -13.07
CA SER A 186 6.48 -8.35 -12.01
C SER A 186 6.92 -7.44 -10.84
N SER A 187 7.75 -6.42 -11.12
CA SER A 187 8.45 -5.65 -10.08
C SER A 187 7.84 -4.26 -9.83
N ILE A 188 6.99 -3.74 -10.71
CA ILE A 188 6.43 -2.39 -10.62
C ILE A 188 4.94 -2.37 -10.24
N GLN A 189 4.47 -1.23 -9.75
CA GLN A 189 3.05 -0.98 -9.47
C GLN A 189 2.56 0.28 -10.16
N TYR A 190 1.25 0.45 -10.20
CA TYR A 190 0.57 1.54 -10.90
C TYR A 190 -0.44 2.22 -9.99
N GLU A 191 -0.51 3.54 -10.04
CA GLU A 191 -1.49 4.33 -9.31
C GLU A 191 -2.12 5.40 -10.20
N ASN A 192 -3.40 5.70 -9.97
CA ASN A 192 -4.19 6.54 -10.84
C ASN A 192 -3.88 8.03 -10.65
N ASP A 193 -3.06 8.58 -11.55
CA ASP A 193 -2.67 9.99 -11.51
C ASP A 193 -3.87 10.90 -11.69
N ASN A 194 -4.75 10.60 -12.65
CA ASN A 194 -5.92 11.43 -12.91
C ASN A 194 -6.81 11.54 -11.67
N LEU A 195 -7.11 10.40 -11.02
CA LEU A 195 -7.90 10.37 -9.79
C LEU A 195 -7.24 11.15 -8.66
N MET A 196 -5.96 10.88 -8.37
CA MET A 196 -5.26 11.49 -7.23
C MET A 196 -5.06 12.99 -7.43
N ARG A 197 -4.58 13.39 -8.61
CA ARG A 197 -4.32 14.80 -8.96
C ARG A 197 -5.60 15.63 -8.89
N GLU A 198 -6.73 15.12 -9.40
CA GLU A 198 -8.02 15.83 -9.34
C GLU A 198 -8.58 15.90 -7.92
N VAL A 199 -8.57 14.79 -7.16
CA VAL A 199 -9.11 14.77 -5.79
C VAL A 199 -8.28 15.62 -4.83
N ARG A 200 -6.95 15.68 -5.05
CA ARG A 200 -6.02 16.41 -4.17
C ARG A 200 -5.67 17.80 -4.66
N ASN A 201 -5.97 18.12 -5.92
CA ASN A 201 -5.65 19.37 -6.60
C ASN A 201 -4.15 19.73 -6.51
N CYS A 202 -3.29 18.78 -6.85
CA CYS A 202 -1.84 18.93 -6.79
C CYS A 202 -1.17 17.89 -7.71
N ASP A 203 -0.22 18.34 -8.52
CA ASP A 203 0.53 17.58 -9.53
C ASP A 203 2.00 17.32 -9.13
N ASP A 204 2.43 17.87 -7.99
CA ASP A 204 3.74 17.61 -7.38
C ASP A 204 3.60 16.79 -6.10
N TYR A 205 3.53 15.48 -6.29
CA TYR A 205 3.35 14.51 -5.22
C TYR A 205 4.16 13.24 -5.48
N GLY A 206 4.44 12.53 -4.40
CA GLY A 206 4.97 11.18 -4.41
C GLY A 206 4.03 10.22 -3.69
N ILE A 207 4.43 8.95 -3.67
CA ILE A 207 3.74 7.89 -2.96
C ILE A 207 4.60 7.50 -1.77
N ALA A 208 4.04 7.62 -0.56
CA ALA A 208 4.63 7.11 0.65
C ALA A 208 4.19 5.67 0.89
N CYS A 209 5.12 4.83 1.33
CA CYS A 209 4.89 3.42 1.58
C CYS A 209 4.35 2.72 0.31
N CYS A 210 3.09 2.31 0.31
CA CYS A 210 2.47 1.57 -0.78
C CYS A 210 1.63 2.42 -1.72
N VAL A 211 0.70 3.19 -1.17
CA VAL A 211 -0.42 3.82 -1.89
C VAL A 211 -0.82 5.18 -1.29
N SER A 212 0.00 5.70 -0.38
CA SER A 212 -0.35 6.88 0.41
C SER A 212 0.14 8.14 -0.28
N TYR A 213 -0.78 8.88 -0.90
CA TYR A 213 -0.51 10.17 -1.53
C TYR A 213 0.17 11.16 -0.57
N GLN A 214 1.29 11.76 -0.99
CA GLN A 214 1.99 12.82 -0.25
C GLN A 214 2.44 13.96 -1.19
N ALA A 215 1.93 15.18 -0.96
CA ALA A 215 2.45 16.36 -1.64
C ALA A 215 3.90 16.62 -1.20
N ILE A 216 4.83 16.67 -2.16
CA ILE A 216 6.27 16.74 -1.86
C ILE A 216 6.58 18.02 -1.07
N GLY A 217 7.30 17.86 0.04
CA GLY A 217 7.72 18.96 0.93
C GLY A 217 6.59 19.69 1.67
N LYS A 218 5.31 19.32 1.48
CA LYS A 218 4.15 20.10 1.98
C LYS A 218 3.22 19.33 2.88
N GLN A 219 3.36 18.01 2.92
CA GLN A 219 2.48 17.12 3.66
C GLN A 219 3.29 16.00 4.32
N ILE A 220 2.82 15.52 5.46
CA ILE A 220 3.27 14.29 6.11
C ILE A 220 2.06 13.40 6.47
N GLN A 221 2.31 12.13 6.78
CA GLN A 221 1.32 11.23 7.35
C GLN A 221 1.78 10.69 8.69
N PHE A 222 0.87 10.72 9.65
CA PHE A 222 0.92 9.89 10.83
C PHE A 222 0.43 8.49 10.45
N PHE A 223 1.33 7.51 10.49
CA PHE A 223 1.06 6.13 10.08
C PHE A 223 0.34 5.34 11.17
N GLY A 224 -0.81 4.74 10.83
CA GLY A 224 -1.62 3.98 11.78
C GLY A 224 -1.69 2.48 11.58
N ALA A 225 -0.95 1.88 10.65
CA ALA A 225 -1.09 0.45 10.31
C ALA A 225 -2.53 0.08 9.87
N ARG A 226 -3.23 -0.80 10.60
CA ARG A 226 -4.63 -1.15 10.30
C ARG A 226 -5.40 -1.77 11.46
N ALA A 227 -6.73 -1.75 11.36
CA ALA A 227 -7.68 -2.49 12.20
C ALA A 227 -8.25 -3.73 11.48
N ASN A 228 -8.69 -4.73 12.25
CA ASN A 228 -9.22 -6.00 11.72
C ASN A 228 -10.77 -5.97 11.66
N LEU A 229 -11.33 -5.72 10.47
CA LEU A 229 -12.77 -5.63 10.25
C LEU A 229 -13.47 -6.99 10.35
N ALA A 230 -12.83 -8.07 9.88
CA ALA A 230 -13.39 -9.41 9.98
C ALA A 230 -13.59 -9.86 11.43
N LYS A 231 -12.62 -9.55 12.31
CA LYS A 231 -12.75 -9.80 13.75
C LYS A 231 -13.80 -8.91 14.40
N ALA A 232 -13.90 -7.64 14.00
CA ALA A 232 -14.96 -6.77 14.49
C ALA A 232 -16.37 -7.34 14.20
N LEU A 233 -16.56 -7.98 13.04
CA LEU A 233 -17.80 -8.70 12.74
C LEU A 233 -18.04 -9.89 13.69
N LEU A 234 -17.00 -10.67 14.01
CA LEU A 234 -17.13 -11.76 14.98
C LEU A 234 -17.43 -11.27 16.39
N LEU A 235 -16.86 -10.13 16.81
CA LEU A 235 -17.23 -9.50 18.08
C LEU A 235 -18.72 -9.13 18.07
N ALA A 236 -19.25 -8.62 16.97
CA ALA A 236 -20.67 -8.27 16.84
C ALA A 236 -21.60 -9.49 16.98
N ILE A 237 -21.18 -10.64 16.45
CA ILE A 237 -21.92 -11.91 16.52
C ILE A 237 -21.84 -12.55 17.92
N ASN A 238 -20.75 -12.31 18.65
CA ASN A 238 -20.46 -12.94 19.94
C ASN A 238 -20.78 -12.06 21.16
N GLY A 239 -21.58 -11.00 20.99
CA GLY A 239 -21.94 -10.11 22.10
C GLY A 239 -20.72 -9.34 22.63
N GLY A 240 -19.80 -8.96 21.74
CA GLY A 240 -18.59 -8.22 22.04
C GLY A 240 -17.44 -9.06 22.61
N ARG A 241 -17.61 -10.39 22.68
CA ARG A 241 -16.58 -11.32 23.18
C ARG A 241 -15.68 -11.82 22.07
N CYS A 242 -14.38 -11.91 22.34
CA CYS A 242 -13.40 -12.54 21.45
C CYS A 242 -13.74 -14.03 21.29
N GLU A 243 -13.82 -14.49 20.05
CA GLU A 243 -14.17 -15.87 19.73
C GLU A 243 -13.09 -16.88 20.15
N ASN A 244 -11.83 -16.45 20.30
CA ASN A 244 -10.73 -17.32 20.69
C ASN A 244 -10.53 -17.42 22.21
N THR A 245 -10.83 -16.35 22.95
CA THR A 245 -10.51 -16.27 24.40
C THR A 245 -11.72 -16.09 25.29
N GLY A 246 -12.89 -15.74 24.74
CA GLY A 246 -14.09 -15.37 25.50
C GLY A 246 -14.02 -14.01 26.19
N THR A 247 -12.87 -13.32 26.15
CA THR A 247 -12.69 -12.00 26.74
C THR A 247 -13.68 -11.00 26.13
N VAL A 248 -14.40 -10.26 26.97
CA VAL A 248 -15.25 -9.14 26.52
C VAL A 248 -14.35 -8.01 26.04
N MET A 249 -14.29 -7.81 24.72
CA MET A 249 -13.51 -6.76 24.07
C MET A 249 -14.32 -5.47 23.89
N VAL A 250 -15.63 -5.61 23.62
CA VAL A 250 -16.57 -4.49 23.45
C VAL A 250 -17.78 -4.73 24.34
N LYS A 251 -18.14 -3.75 25.18
CA LYS A 251 -19.28 -3.86 26.09
C LYS A 251 -20.57 -3.42 25.41
N GLY A 252 -21.71 -3.87 25.94
CA GLY A 252 -23.03 -3.38 25.50
C GLY A 252 -23.49 -3.87 24.13
N ILE A 253 -22.86 -4.91 23.58
CA ILE A 253 -23.29 -5.56 22.34
C ILE A 253 -24.35 -6.63 22.68
N PRO A 254 -25.58 -6.53 22.17
CA PRO A 254 -26.61 -7.55 22.35
C PRO A 254 -26.15 -8.94 21.92
N VAL A 255 -26.44 -9.96 22.73
CA VAL A 255 -26.17 -11.36 22.37
C VAL A 255 -27.21 -11.82 21.34
N LEU A 256 -26.75 -12.37 20.23
CA LEU A 256 -27.62 -12.97 19.22
C LEU A 256 -28.01 -14.39 19.66
N THR A 257 -29.27 -14.58 20.04
CA THR A 257 -29.79 -15.85 20.59
C THR A 257 -30.38 -16.80 19.54
N GLY A 258 -30.70 -16.30 18.35
CA GLY A 258 -31.14 -17.14 17.23
C GLY A 258 -30.01 -18.00 16.67
N GLU A 259 -30.32 -19.25 16.30
CA GLU A 259 -29.37 -20.13 15.62
C GLU A 259 -28.98 -19.60 14.24
N THR A 260 -29.98 -19.17 13.46
CA THR A 260 -29.77 -18.50 12.17
C THR A 260 -29.51 -17.01 12.36
N LEU A 261 -28.42 -16.53 11.78
CA LEU A 261 -28.06 -15.11 11.81
C LEU A 261 -29.00 -14.30 10.93
N LYS A 262 -29.51 -13.18 11.47
CA LYS A 262 -30.29 -12.20 10.70
C LYS A 262 -29.45 -10.98 10.37
N PHE A 263 -29.47 -10.58 9.10
CA PHE A 263 -28.65 -9.48 8.59
C PHE A 263 -28.81 -8.18 9.40
N GLU A 264 -30.04 -7.75 9.67
CA GLU A 264 -30.31 -6.49 10.38
C GLU A 264 -29.78 -6.49 11.83
N GLU A 265 -29.92 -7.62 12.53
CA GLU A 265 -29.42 -7.77 13.91
C GLU A 265 -27.88 -7.76 13.93
N VAL A 266 -27.25 -8.50 13.01
CA VAL A 266 -25.78 -8.54 12.88
C VAL A 266 -25.23 -7.18 12.48
N MET A 267 -25.81 -6.51 11.49
CA MET A 267 -25.35 -5.21 11.01
C MET A 267 -25.50 -4.12 12.09
N SER A 268 -26.60 -4.13 12.85
CA SER A 268 -26.80 -3.23 13.99
C SER A 268 -25.73 -3.40 15.06
N ASN A 269 -25.42 -4.64 15.43
CA ASN A 269 -24.32 -4.94 16.35
C ASN A 269 -22.96 -4.56 15.78
N TYR A 270 -22.75 -4.80 14.48
CA TYR A 270 -21.47 -4.55 13.82
C TYR A 270 -21.14 -3.07 13.80
N LYS A 271 -22.12 -2.21 13.50
CA LYS A 271 -21.98 -0.75 13.60
C LYS A 271 -21.53 -0.30 14.99
N LYS A 272 -22.14 -0.83 16.07
CA LYS A 272 -21.74 -0.52 17.45
C LYS A 272 -20.29 -0.94 17.75
N VAL A 273 -19.89 -2.12 17.28
CA VAL A 273 -18.50 -2.58 17.42
C VAL A 273 -17.56 -1.67 16.65
N LEU A 274 -17.88 -1.31 15.40
CA LEU A 274 -17.04 -0.45 14.56
C LEU A 274 -16.85 0.95 15.17
N THR A 275 -17.89 1.55 15.76
CA THR A 275 -17.77 2.81 16.52
C THR A 275 -16.76 2.69 17.66
N GLU A 276 -16.82 1.60 18.43
CA GLU A 276 -15.87 1.40 19.54
C GLU A 276 -14.45 1.11 19.04
N ILE A 277 -14.30 0.34 17.97
CA ILE A 277 -12.99 0.10 17.33
C ILE A 277 -12.40 1.40 16.80
N ALA A 278 -13.19 2.28 16.19
CA ALA A 278 -12.74 3.60 15.74
C ALA A 278 -12.21 4.43 16.93
N ARG A 279 -12.93 4.45 18.06
CA ARG A 279 -12.51 5.14 19.29
C ARG A 279 -11.16 4.63 19.80
N VAL A 280 -11.05 3.31 20.01
CA VAL A 280 -9.81 2.69 20.53
C VAL A 280 -8.64 2.91 19.57
N TYR A 281 -8.88 2.80 18.27
CA TYR A 281 -7.86 3.00 17.25
C TYR A 281 -7.35 4.45 17.26
N ASN A 282 -8.24 5.44 17.29
CA ASN A 282 -7.87 6.84 17.40
C ASN A 282 -7.07 7.16 18.67
N GLU A 283 -7.49 6.66 19.83
CA GLU A 283 -6.78 6.90 21.08
C GLU A 283 -5.37 6.32 21.05
N ALA A 284 -5.20 5.11 20.50
CA ALA A 284 -3.90 4.51 20.31
C ALA A 284 -3.01 5.38 19.40
N MET A 285 -3.56 5.90 18.29
CA MET A 285 -2.82 6.74 17.35
C MET A 285 -2.42 8.08 17.97
N ASN A 286 -3.31 8.71 18.73
CA ASN A 286 -3.00 9.95 19.44
C ASN A 286 -1.83 9.77 20.41
N ILE A 287 -1.80 8.65 21.14
CA ILE A 287 -0.69 8.33 22.05
C ILE A 287 0.60 8.08 21.25
N ILE A 288 0.54 7.23 20.21
CA ILE A 288 1.72 6.85 19.42
C ILE A 288 2.38 8.09 18.81
N HIS A 289 1.63 8.94 18.11
CA HIS A 289 2.21 10.07 17.40
C HIS A 289 2.64 11.20 18.33
N PHE A 290 1.95 11.40 19.46
CA PHE A 290 2.45 12.30 20.50
C PHE A 290 3.82 11.85 21.02
N MET A 291 3.98 10.56 21.31
CA MET A 291 5.24 10.03 21.85
C MET A 291 6.35 9.99 20.79
N HIS A 292 5.99 9.74 19.53
CA HIS A 292 6.92 9.78 18.41
C HIS A 292 7.52 11.18 18.25
N ASP A 293 6.69 12.20 18.11
CA ASP A 293 7.12 13.60 18.01
C ASP A 293 8.00 14.02 19.20
N LYS A 294 7.69 13.51 20.40
CA LYS A 294 8.41 13.91 21.61
C LYS A 294 9.78 13.24 21.75
N TYR A 295 9.89 11.97 21.40
CA TYR A 295 11.09 11.16 21.72
C TYR A 295 11.92 10.78 20.51
N TYR A 296 11.35 10.85 19.31
CA TYR A 296 11.98 10.36 18.08
C TYR A 296 11.54 11.16 16.86
N TYR A 297 11.60 12.49 16.98
CA TYR A 297 11.26 13.41 15.90
C TYR A 297 12.22 13.27 14.70
N GLU A 298 11.67 13.16 13.49
CA GLU A 298 12.37 12.91 12.23
C GLU A 298 13.08 14.13 11.66
N LYS A 299 13.89 14.81 12.48
CA LYS A 299 14.48 16.12 12.14
C LYS A 299 15.22 16.16 10.81
N ALA A 300 15.93 15.11 10.41
CA ALA A 300 16.63 15.06 9.12
C ALA A 300 15.66 15.05 7.93
N GLN A 301 14.51 14.37 8.05
CA GLN A 301 13.47 14.36 7.02
C GLN A 301 12.67 15.66 7.04
N MET A 302 12.26 16.09 8.23
CA MET A 302 11.43 17.28 8.42
C MET A 302 12.17 18.57 8.01
N ALA A 303 13.50 18.58 7.99
CA ALA A 303 14.29 19.69 7.48
C ALA A 303 14.11 19.96 5.98
N PHE A 304 13.61 18.99 5.22
CA PHE A 304 13.30 19.14 3.79
C PHE A 304 11.80 19.35 3.53
N ILE A 305 11.03 19.71 4.56
CA ILE A 305 9.59 19.95 4.51
C ILE A 305 9.32 21.40 4.96
N ASP A 306 8.29 22.02 4.38
CA ASP A 306 7.79 23.32 4.80
C ASP A 306 7.54 23.35 6.32
N THR A 307 7.79 24.49 6.95
CA THR A 307 7.71 24.64 8.42
C THR A 307 6.35 24.23 9.01
N ASN A 308 5.25 24.37 8.28
CA ASN A 308 3.91 23.97 8.72
C ASN A 308 3.28 23.03 7.68
N PRO A 309 3.67 21.74 7.66
CA PRO A 309 3.12 20.80 6.70
C PRO A 309 1.67 20.46 7.04
N ARG A 310 0.90 20.08 6.02
CA ARG A 310 -0.39 19.41 6.25
C ARG A 310 -0.13 18.03 6.84
N ILE A 311 -0.91 17.65 7.85
CA ILE A 311 -0.77 16.34 8.51
C ILE A 311 -2.06 15.55 8.27
N ASN A 312 -1.93 14.35 7.72
CA ASN A 312 -3.00 13.37 7.68
C ASN A 312 -2.73 12.27 8.71
N LEU A 313 -3.76 11.78 9.40
CA LEU A 313 -3.67 10.54 10.18
C LEU A 313 -4.23 9.38 9.34
N ALA A 314 -3.32 8.48 8.96
CA ALA A 314 -3.59 7.33 8.11
C ALA A 314 -4.05 6.13 8.93
N TYR A 315 -5.37 5.95 9.05
CA TYR A 315 -5.95 4.70 9.52
C TYR A 315 -5.95 3.67 8.39
N GLY A 316 -5.87 2.38 8.71
CA GLY A 316 -6.02 1.30 7.74
C GLY A 316 -7.02 0.25 8.18
N VAL A 317 -7.47 -0.58 7.24
CA VAL A 317 -8.33 -1.74 7.52
C VAL A 317 -7.86 -3.00 6.81
N ALA A 318 -8.07 -4.14 7.47
CA ALA A 318 -7.83 -5.48 6.97
C ALA A 318 -9.08 -6.36 7.04
N GLY A 319 -9.14 -7.37 6.16
CA GLY A 319 -10.24 -8.34 6.13
C GLY A 319 -11.54 -7.77 5.55
N LEU A 320 -11.42 -6.79 4.65
CA LEU A 320 -12.56 -6.12 4.02
C LEU A 320 -13.43 -7.12 3.25
N SER A 321 -12.85 -7.90 2.33
CA SER A 321 -13.59 -8.88 1.53
C SER A 321 -14.25 -9.96 2.39
N ILE A 322 -13.62 -10.38 3.49
CA ILE A 322 -14.20 -11.33 4.44
C ILE A 322 -15.43 -10.73 5.13
N ALA A 323 -15.34 -9.48 5.60
CA ALA A 323 -16.47 -8.82 6.23
C ALA A 323 -17.63 -8.64 5.23
N ILE A 324 -17.34 -8.23 4.00
CA ILE A 324 -18.32 -8.06 2.92
C ILE A 324 -18.99 -9.38 2.55
N ASP A 325 -18.20 -10.42 2.28
CA ASP A 325 -18.72 -11.74 1.89
C ASP A 325 -19.50 -12.39 3.04
N SER A 326 -19.10 -12.14 4.29
CA SER A 326 -19.82 -12.65 5.46
C SER A 326 -21.17 -11.99 5.60
N LEU A 327 -21.25 -10.67 5.37
CA LEU A 327 -22.50 -9.93 5.35
C LEU A 327 -23.39 -10.37 4.18
N SER A 328 -22.80 -10.63 3.02
CA SER A 328 -23.49 -11.18 1.85
C SER A 328 -24.07 -12.57 2.13
N ALA A 329 -23.29 -13.48 2.73
CA ALA A 329 -23.73 -14.81 3.12
C ALA A 329 -24.93 -14.74 4.07
N ILE A 330 -24.88 -13.89 5.10
CA ILE A 330 -25.98 -13.71 6.06
C ILE A 330 -27.23 -13.10 5.39
N LYS A 331 -27.06 -12.29 4.33
CA LYS A 331 -28.16 -11.62 3.64
C LYS A 331 -28.83 -12.50 2.59
N HIS A 332 -28.07 -13.35 1.92
CA HIS A 332 -28.51 -14.06 0.71
C HIS A 332 -28.56 -15.59 0.85
N ALA A 333 -27.96 -16.13 1.91
CA ALA A 333 -28.04 -17.54 2.28
C ALA A 333 -28.52 -17.68 3.72
N LYS A 334 -28.80 -18.92 4.15
CA LYS A 334 -29.11 -19.22 5.55
C LYS A 334 -27.81 -19.58 6.25
N VAL A 335 -27.35 -18.71 7.16
CA VAL A 335 -26.14 -18.91 7.95
C VAL A 335 -26.51 -19.25 9.39
N THR A 336 -26.19 -20.46 9.82
CA THR A 336 -26.39 -20.95 11.18
C THR A 336 -25.09 -20.91 11.96
N ALA A 337 -25.08 -20.22 13.11
CA ALA A 337 -23.90 -20.08 13.95
C ALA A 337 -23.73 -21.30 14.87
N ARG A 338 -22.65 -22.07 14.69
CA ARG A 338 -22.29 -23.16 15.62
C ARG A 338 -21.61 -22.56 16.85
N ARG A 339 -22.23 -22.74 18.01
CA ARG A 339 -21.77 -22.19 19.28
C ARG A 339 -21.31 -23.30 20.23
N ASN A 340 -20.28 -23.03 21.01
CA ASN A 340 -19.86 -23.90 22.11
C ASN A 340 -20.69 -23.69 23.38
N ASP A 341 -20.35 -24.44 24.42
CA ASP A 341 -21.06 -24.46 25.71
C ASP A 341 -21.16 -23.09 26.40
N ILE A 342 -20.25 -22.15 26.09
CA ILE A 342 -20.25 -20.77 26.62
C ILE A 342 -20.87 -19.74 25.66
N GLY A 343 -21.47 -20.22 24.56
CA GLY A 343 -22.20 -19.45 23.57
C GLY A 343 -21.34 -18.69 22.55
N LEU A 344 -20.05 -19.00 22.45
CA LEU A 344 -19.15 -18.40 21.45
C LEU A 344 -19.21 -19.18 20.14
N THR A 345 -19.18 -18.48 19.02
CA THR A 345 -19.15 -19.12 17.70
C THR A 345 -17.82 -19.81 17.43
N GLU A 346 -17.86 -21.09 17.07
CA GLU A 346 -16.70 -21.88 16.62
C GLU A 346 -16.73 -22.16 15.11
N GLY A 347 -17.88 -22.00 14.48
CA GLY A 347 -18.06 -22.13 13.04
C GLY A 347 -19.44 -21.70 12.56
N PHE A 348 -19.66 -21.85 11.27
CA PHE A 348 -20.89 -21.49 10.60
C PHE A 348 -21.28 -22.59 9.59
N ASP A 349 -22.56 -22.92 9.56
CA ASP A 349 -23.16 -23.75 8.52
C ASP A 349 -23.90 -22.83 7.55
N ILE A 350 -23.66 -23.01 6.25
CA ILE A 350 -24.19 -22.16 5.19
C ILE A 350 -25.05 -23.04 4.27
N GLU A 351 -26.36 -22.78 4.26
CA GLU A 351 -27.32 -23.40 3.35
C GLU A 351 -27.71 -22.38 2.26
N GLY A 352 -27.42 -22.70 0.99
CA GLY A 352 -27.69 -21.84 -0.17
C GLY A 352 -26.42 -21.21 -0.76
N THR A 353 -26.62 -20.38 -1.79
CA THR A 353 -25.53 -19.63 -2.46
C THR A 353 -25.64 -18.15 -2.17
N PHE A 354 -24.52 -17.44 -2.21
CA PHE A 354 -24.46 -15.99 -1.99
C PHE A 354 -23.40 -15.36 -2.92
N PRO A 355 -23.60 -14.09 -3.33
CA PRO A 355 -22.62 -13.39 -4.15
C PRO A 355 -21.36 -13.04 -3.34
N CYS A 356 -20.18 -13.21 -3.93
CA CYS A 356 -18.89 -12.86 -3.33
C CYS A 356 -18.28 -11.65 -4.05
N PHE A 357 -17.63 -10.77 -3.29
CA PHE A 357 -16.89 -9.62 -3.79
C PHE A 357 -15.83 -10.06 -4.81
N GLY A 358 -15.62 -9.26 -5.87
CA GLY A 358 -14.68 -9.60 -6.95
C GLY A 358 -15.30 -10.24 -8.19
N ASN A 359 -16.64 -10.22 -8.28
CA ASN A 359 -17.37 -10.83 -9.40
C ASN A 359 -18.25 -9.84 -10.18
N ASN A 360 -18.08 -8.54 -9.91
CA ASN A 360 -18.86 -7.42 -10.44
C ASN A 360 -20.36 -7.57 -10.15
N ASP A 361 -20.70 -7.88 -8.91
CA ASP A 361 -22.08 -8.05 -8.45
C ASP A 361 -22.42 -6.97 -7.42
N ASP A 362 -23.29 -6.03 -7.83
CA ASP A 362 -23.66 -4.87 -7.03
C ASP A 362 -24.26 -5.22 -5.67
N ARG A 363 -24.85 -6.41 -5.52
CA ARG A 363 -25.47 -6.85 -4.24
C ARG A 363 -24.44 -7.00 -3.13
N VAL A 364 -23.20 -7.36 -3.47
CA VAL A 364 -22.09 -7.55 -2.54
C VAL A 364 -21.07 -6.42 -2.62
N ASP A 365 -20.79 -5.87 -3.81
CA ASP A 365 -19.82 -4.79 -3.97
C ASP A 365 -20.25 -3.51 -3.22
N HIS A 366 -21.54 -3.15 -3.24
CA HIS A 366 -22.04 -1.99 -2.50
C HIS A 366 -22.01 -2.17 -0.99
N LEU A 367 -22.05 -3.40 -0.46
CA LEU A 367 -21.82 -3.63 0.97
C LEU A 367 -20.40 -3.18 1.38
N GLY A 368 -19.42 -3.34 0.49
CA GLY A 368 -18.06 -2.85 0.69
C GLY A 368 -17.98 -1.33 0.70
N VAL A 369 -18.62 -0.68 -0.27
CA VAL A 369 -18.69 0.79 -0.35
C VAL A 369 -19.30 1.37 0.93
N ASP A 370 -20.44 0.82 1.38
CA ASP A 370 -21.15 1.28 2.56
C ASP A 370 -20.35 1.05 3.85
N LEU A 371 -19.68 -0.11 3.98
CA LEU A 371 -18.87 -0.44 5.14
C LEU A 371 -17.67 0.50 5.28
N VAL A 372 -16.95 0.75 4.18
CA VAL A 372 -15.79 1.64 4.15
C VAL A 372 -16.22 3.07 4.47
N TYR A 373 -17.30 3.55 3.86
CA TYR A 373 -17.85 4.87 4.14
C TYR A 373 -18.23 5.02 5.61
N TYR A 374 -18.98 4.06 6.16
CA TYR A 374 -19.39 4.10 7.56
C TYR A 374 -18.19 4.19 8.52
N PHE A 375 -17.18 3.33 8.35
CA PHE A 375 -16.02 3.33 9.23
C PHE A 375 -15.18 4.62 9.10
N SER A 376 -15.02 5.13 7.87
CA SER A 376 -14.35 6.41 7.61
C SER A 376 -15.06 7.57 8.32
N GLU A 377 -16.40 7.61 8.29
CA GLU A 377 -17.19 8.64 8.98
C GLU A 377 -17.11 8.53 10.51
N GLU A 378 -17.06 7.31 11.07
CA GLU A 378 -16.85 7.15 12.52
C GLU A 378 -15.48 7.69 12.96
N LEU A 379 -14.42 7.42 12.19
CA LEU A 379 -13.07 7.94 12.48
C LEU A 379 -13.01 9.48 12.41
N LYS A 380 -13.68 10.08 11.43
CA LYS A 380 -13.71 11.55 11.25
C LYS A 380 -14.37 12.32 12.38
N LYS A 381 -15.18 11.67 13.22
CA LYS A 381 -15.86 12.29 14.37
C LYS A 381 -14.93 12.49 15.57
N LEU A 382 -13.77 11.83 15.57
CA LEU A 382 -12.90 11.75 16.74
C LEU A 382 -11.83 12.86 16.71
N PRO A 383 -11.46 13.43 17.88
CA PRO A 383 -10.37 14.40 17.96
C PRO A 383 -9.02 13.70 17.75
N VAL A 384 -8.16 14.34 16.95
CA VAL A 384 -6.85 13.79 16.55
C VAL A 384 -5.71 14.70 17.00
N TYR A 385 -4.61 14.10 17.45
CA TYR A 385 -3.37 14.78 17.79
C TYR A 385 -2.89 15.70 16.65
N LYS A 386 -2.40 16.90 17.01
CA LYS A 386 -2.05 18.01 16.08
C LYS A 386 -3.17 18.40 15.10
N ASN A 387 -4.43 18.07 15.40
CA ASN A 387 -5.57 18.24 14.49
C ASN A 387 -5.32 17.62 13.10
N ALA A 388 -4.55 16.52 13.05
CA ALA A 388 -4.27 15.82 11.81
C ALA A 388 -5.58 15.36 11.17
N ARG A 389 -5.68 15.46 9.84
CA ARG A 389 -6.88 15.11 9.10
C ARG A 389 -7.01 13.58 9.01
N PRO A 390 -8.11 12.96 9.50
CA PRO A 390 -8.36 11.54 9.33
C PRO A 390 -8.43 11.12 7.87
N THR A 391 -7.69 10.07 7.51
CA THR A 391 -7.75 9.36 6.23
C THR A 391 -7.78 7.85 6.47
N LEU A 392 -8.29 7.09 5.51
CA LEU A 392 -8.42 5.63 5.62
C LEU A 392 -7.72 4.95 4.43
N SER A 393 -7.09 3.80 4.64
CA SER A 393 -6.58 2.92 3.59
C SER A 393 -7.15 1.51 3.66
N LEU A 394 -7.35 0.92 2.48
CA LEU A 394 -7.73 -0.48 2.30
C LEU A 394 -6.44 -1.26 1.96
N LEU A 395 -5.57 -1.39 2.95
CA LEU A 395 -4.21 -1.91 2.83
C LEU A 395 -3.92 -2.82 4.03
N THR A 396 -3.20 -3.93 3.80
CA THR A 396 -2.83 -4.89 4.85
C THR A 396 -1.33 -5.08 5.03
N ILE A 397 -0.52 -4.92 3.97
CA ILE A 397 0.82 -5.52 3.93
C ILE A 397 0.67 -7.04 4.17
N THR A 398 1.56 -7.69 4.93
CA THR A 398 1.49 -9.11 5.26
C THR A 398 0.77 -9.37 6.59
N SER A 399 0.15 -8.34 7.17
CA SER A 399 -0.72 -8.50 8.34
C SER A 399 -1.95 -9.37 8.03
N ASN A 400 -2.26 -9.62 6.76
CA ASN A 400 -3.33 -10.51 6.31
C ASN A 400 -3.12 -11.95 6.83
N VAL A 401 -1.87 -12.43 6.88
CA VAL A 401 -1.52 -13.74 7.46
C VAL A 401 -1.70 -13.72 8.98
N MET A 402 -1.14 -12.72 9.66
CA MET A 402 -1.19 -12.64 11.13
C MET A 402 -2.58 -12.39 11.69
N TYR A 403 -3.40 -11.57 11.02
CA TYR A 403 -4.80 -11.41 11.38
C TYR A 403 -5.61 -12.66 11.08
N GLY A 404 -5.34 -13.36 9.97
CA GLY A 404 -5.93 -14.67 9.68
C GLY A 404 -5.74 -15.64 10.84
N LYS A 405 -4.48 -15.82 11.29
CA LYS A 405 -4.10 -16.65 12.44
C LYS A 405 -4.85 -16.29 13.72
N LYS A 406 -5.09 -14.99 13.94
CA LYS A 406 -5.77 -14.48 15.14
C LYS A 406 -7.29 -14.38 14.99
N THR A 407 -7.88 -14.86 13.89
CA THR A 407 -9.32 -14.78 13.62
C THR A 407 -9.93 -16.17 13.41
N GLY A 408 -11.02 -16.44 14.13
CA GLY A 408 -11.83 -17.65 14.05
C GLY A 408 -12.46 -17.86 12.66
N ALA A 409 -13.28 -18.90 12.53
CA ALA A 409 -14.07 -19.08 11.30
C ALA A 409 -15.02 -17.89 11.11
N THR A 410 -15.34 -17.54 9.87
CA THR A 410 -16.21 -16.39 9.54
C THR A 410 -17.45 -16.83 8.74
N PRO A 411 -18.56 -16.05 8.78
CA PRO A 411 -19.83 -16.40 8.12
C PRO A 411 -19.76 -16.60 6.61
N ASP A 412 -18.71 -16.11 5.96
CA ASP A 412 -18.40 -16.34 4.54
C ASP A 412 -17.83 -17.74 4.24
N GLY A 413 -17.67 -18.59 5.27
CA GLY A 413 -17.12 -19.93 5.14
C GLY A 413 -15.59 -19.99 5.20
N ARG A 414 -14.88 -18.87 5.42
CA ARG A 414 -13.43 -18.92 5.65
C ARG A 414 -13.15 -19.60 6.99
N ALA A 415 -12.31 -20.63 6.98
CA ALA A 415 -11.94 -21.38 8.17
C ALA A 415 -11.05 -20.57 9.13
N LYS A 416 -11.05 -20.96 10.40
CA LYS A 416 -10.18 -20.37 11.44
C LYS A 416 -8.71 -20.42 11.02
N GLY A 417 -7.98 -19.33 11.25
CA GLY A 417 -6.54 -19.27 11.01
C GLY A 417 -6.11 -19.03 9.55
N VAL A 418 -7.00 -19.24 8.57
CA VAL A 418 -6.70 -19.00 7.15
C VAL A 418 -6.40 -17.51 6.92
N ALA A 419 -5.36 -17.22 6.14
CA ALA A 419 -4.97 -15.85 5.82
C ALA A 419 -6.12 -15.04 5.19
N PHE A 420 -6.07 -13.72 5.38
CA PHE A 420 -6.97 -12.81 4.67
C PHE A 420 -6.43 -12.50 3.27
N ALA A 421 -7.28 -11.96 2.42
CA ALA A 421 -6.84 -11.32 1.18
C ALA A 421 -5.94 -10.10 1.48
N PRO A 422 -4.93 -9.81 0.64
CA PRO A 422 -4.12 -8.60 0.78
C PRO A 422 -4.94 -7.35 0.41
N GLY A 423 -4.80 -6.27 1.18
CA GLY A 423 -5.46 -4.99 0.90
C GLY A 423 -6.96 -5.09 0.66
N ALA A 424 -7.41 -4.58 -0.48
CA ALA A 424 -8.80 -4.56 -0.93
C ALA A 424 -9.14 -5.73 -1.89
N ASN A 425 -8.29 -6.75 -1.99
CA ASN A 425 -8.53 -7.89 -2.86
C ASN A 425 -9.79 -8.69 -2.47
N PRO A 426 -10.47 -9.31 -3.45
CA PRO A 426 -11.34 -10.45 -3.22
C PRO A 426 -10.66 -11.56 -2.41
N MET A 427 -11.43 -12.33 -1.65
CA MET A 427 -10.86 -13.51 -0.99
C MET A 427 -10.37 -14.51 -2.04
N HIS A 428 -9.25 -15.16 -1.73
CA HIS A 428 -8.57 -16.08 -2.64
C HIS A 428 -9.52 -17.10 -3.26
N GLY A 429 -9.53 -17.17 -4.59
CA GLY A 429 -10.36 -18.09 -5.38
C GLY A 429 -11.86 -17.75 -5.43
N ARG A 430 -12.30 -16.60 -4.89
CA ARG A 430 -13.72 -16.19 -4.92
C ARG A 430 -14.09 -15.34 -6.12
N ASP A 431 -13.14 -14.63 -6.70
CA ASP A 431 -13.24 -13.89 -7.95
C ASP A 431 -13.13 -14.82 -9.17
N LYS A 432 -14.27 -15.44 -9.54
CA LYS A 432 -14.35 -16.50 -10.55
C LYS A 432 -14.78 -16.01 -11.93
N ASN A 433 -15.19 -14.76 -12.05
CA ASN A 433 -15.75 -14.18 -13.28
C ASN A 433 -14.71 -13.51 -14.21
N GLY A 434 -13.41 -13.77 -14.00
CA GLY A 434 -12.32 -13.22 -14.82
C GLY A 434 -11.67 -11.96 -14.24
N ALA A 435 -10.56 -11.55 -14.84
CA ALA A 435 -9.77 -10.39 -14.41
C ALA A 435 -10.59 -9.10 -14.41
N ILE A 436 -11.31 -8.81 -15.50
CA ILE A 436 -12.08 -7.58 -15.68
C ILE A 436 -13.22 -7.47 -14.65
N ALA A 437 -13.86 -8.59 -14.28
CA ALA A 437 -14.90 -8.59 -13.24
C ALA A 437 -14.32 -8.31 -11.85
N SER A 438 -13.18 -8.93 -11.53
CA SER A 438 -12.45 -8.70 -10.28
C SER A 438 -12.02 -7.23 -10.15
N LEU A 439 -11.34 -6.72 -11.18
CA LEU A 439 -10.93 -5.32 -11.28
C LEU A 439 -12.13 -4.36 -11.20
N SER A 440 -13.23 -4.65 -11.90
CA SER A 440 -14.43 -3.79 -11.86
C SER A 440 -15.07 -3.73 -10.46
N SER A 441 -14.99 -4.81 -9.68
CA SER A 441 -15.50 -4.82 -8.29
C SER A 441 -14.67 -3.92 -7.39
N VAL A 442 -13.34 -4.02 -7.49
CA VAL A 442 -12.41 -3.19 -6.70
C VAL A 442 -12.51 -1.72 -7.09
N ALA A 443 -12.71 -1.42 -8.39
CA ALA A 443 -12.87 -0.06 -8.89
C ALA A 443 -14.08 0.69 -8.28
N LYS A 444 -15.09 -0.02 -7.76
CA LYS A 444 -16.26 0.59 -7.10
C LYS A 444 -15.91 1.18 -5.72
N LEU A 445 -14.82 0.74 -5.08
CA LEU A 445 -14.38 1.26 -3.79
C LEU A 445 -13.90 2.70 -3.95
N ARG A 446 -14.50 3.62 -3.20
CA ARG A 446 -14.32 5.06 -3.43
C ARG A 446 -13.04 5.57 -2.78
N TYR A 447 -12.10 6.05 -3.60
CA TYR A 447 -10.88 6.69 -3.10
C TYR A 447 -11.15 7.90 -2.18
N ARG A 448 -12.25 8.63 -2.42
CA ARG A 448 -12.65 9.77 -1.55
C ARG A 448 -12.87 9.38 -0.08
N ASP A 449 -13.29 8.15 0.18
CA ASP A 449 -13.48 7.61 1.54
C ASP A 449 -12.22 6.93 2.08
N SER A 450 -11.30 6.57 1.18
CA SER A 450 -10.06 5.86 1.45
C SER A 450 -8.84 6.62 0.90
N GLN A 451 -8.72 7.88 1.30
CA GLN A 451 -7.71 8.80 0.74
C GLN A 451 -6.25 8.45 1.12
N ASP A 452 -6.04 7.51 2.04
CA ASP A 452 -4.72 6.92 2.30
C ASP A 452 -4.39 5.73 1.36
N GLY A 453 -5.35 5.35 0.49
CA GLY A 453 -5.12 4.46 -0.65
C GLY A 453 -5.91 3.15 -0.60
N ILE A 454 -6.12 2.55 -1.78
CA ILE A 454 -6.82 1.28 -1.95
C ILE A 454 -5.88 0.31 -2.67
N SER A 455 -5.33 -0.65 -1.95
CA SER A 455 -4.38 -1.61 -2.54
C SER A 455 -5.10 -2.78 -3.18
N ASN A 456 -4.68 -3.14 -4.40
CA ASN A 456 -5.16 -4.29 -5.14
C ASN A 456 -3.98 -5.05 -5.74
N THR A 457 -3.91 -6.36 -5.50
CA THR A 457 -2.84 -7.22 -6.00
C THR A 457 -3.35 -8.18 -7.05
N PHE A 458 -3.03 -7.91 -8.30
CA PHE A 458 -3.53 -8.64 -9.44
C PHE A 458 -2.46 -9.59 -9.99
N SER A 459 -2.82 -10.86 -10.13
CA SER A 459 -1.97 -11.88 -10.73
C SER A 459 -2.68 -12.51 -11.92
N ILE A 460 -2.02 -12.52 -13.07
CA ILE A 460 -2.52 -13.12 -14.30
C ILE A 460 -1.47 -14.04 -14.90
N VAL A 461 -1.90 -15.16 -15.46
CA VAL A 461 -0.96 -16.05 -16.16
C VAL A 461 -0.63 -15.47 -17.54
N PRO A 462 0.63 -15.56 -18.02
CA PRO A 462 1.05 -14.91 -19.27
C PRO A 462 0.17 -15.25 -20.49
N LYS A 463 -0.25 -16.51 -20.62
CA LYS A 463 -1.11 -16.98 -21.73
C LYS A 463 -2.48 -16.29 -21.78
N SER A 464 -2.95 -15.79 -20.65
CA SER A 464 -4.28 -15.16 -20.53
C SER A 464 -4.25 -13.67 -20.90
N LEU A 465 -3.07 -13.05 -20.83
CA LEU A 465 -2.85 -11.71 -21.39
C LEU A 465 -2.70 -11.75 -22.91
N GLY A 466 -2.17 -12.83 -23.48
CA GLY A 466 -2.03 -12.94 -24.93
C GLY A 466 -1.06 -14.03 -25.36
N PRO A 467 -1.22 -14.58 -26.58
CA PRO A 467 -0.34 -15.62 -27.07
C PRO A 467 1.06 -15.08 -27.38
N THR A 468 1.18 -13.88 -27.94
CA THR A 468 2.46 -13.23 -28.28
C THR A 468 2.92 -12.24 -27.21
N PRO A 469 4.23 -11.91 -27.13
CA PRO A 469 4.71 -10.83 -26.27
C PRO A 469 3.99 -9.49 -26.52
N GLU A 470 3.76 -9.14 -27.79
CA GLU A 470 3.10 -7.91 -28.20
C GLU A 470 1.64 -7.86 -27.72
N ASP A 471 0.88 -8.95 -27.90
CA ASP A 471 -0.51 -9.05 -27.41
C ASP A 471 -0.56 -8.85 -25.88
N ARG A 472 0.42 -9.39 -25.14
CA ARG A 472 0.44 -9.28 -23.67
C ARG A 472 0.63 -7.85 -23.22
N VAL A 473 1.49 -7.10 -23.89
CA VAL A 473 1.72 -5.68 -23.64
C VAL A 473 0.45 -4.89 -23.96
N GLU A 474 -0.11 -5.06 -25.16
CA GLU A 474 -1.30 -4.34 -25.62
C GLU A 474 -2.51 -4.60 -24.70
N ASN A 475 -2.77 -5.85 -24.36
CA ASN A 475 -3.89 -6.23 -23.51
C ASN A 475 -3.71 -5.75 -22.07
N LEU A 476 -2.48 -5.74 -21.55
CA LEU A 476 -2.19 -5.21 -20.22
C LEU A 476 -2.40 -3.69 -20.18
N VAL A 477 -1.93 -2.94 -21.18
CA VAL A 477 -2.19 -1.49 -21.31
C VAL A 477 -3.69 -1.22 -21.38
N THR A 478 -4.41 -1.92 -22.25
CA THR A 478 -5.86 -1.77 -22.43
C THR A 478 -6.62 -2.04 -21.13
N MET A 479 -6.23 -3.09 -20.40
CA MET A 479 -6.83 -3.45 -19.11
C MET A 479 -6.60 -2.35 -18.06
N MET A 480 -5.37 -1.83 -17.97
CA MET A 480 -5.03 -0.77 -17.02
C MET A 480 -5.77 0.53 -17.36
N ASP A 481 -5.82 0.93 -18.63
CA ASP A 481 -6.58 2.11 -19.07
C ASP A 481 -8.06 1.98 -18.71
N GLY A 482 -8.66 0.81 -18.93
CA GLY A 482 -10.03 0.53 -18.52
C GLY A 482 -10.23 0.56 -16.99
N TYR A 483 -9.31 -0.01 -16.22
CA TYR A 483 -9.38 -0.06 -14.76
C TYR A 483 -9.29 1.34 -14.14
N PHE A 484 -8.30 2.14 -14.57
CA PHE A 484 -8.07 3.47 -14.03
C PHE A 484 -9.11 4.50 -14.53
N THR A 485 -9.64 4.35 -15.75
CA THR A 485 -10.77 5.18 -16.23
C THR A 485 -12.04 4.96 -15.39
N LYS A 486 -12.22 3.77 -14.80
CA LYS A 486 -13.33 3.48 -13.86
C LYS A 486 -13.12 4.07 -12.47
N GLY A 487 -12.06 4.84 -12.24
CA GLY A 487 -11.78 5.50 -10.96
C GLY A 487 -11.12 4.60 -9.91
N ALA A 488 -10.55 3.46 -10.31
CA ALA A 488 -9.75 2.64 -9.42
C ALA A 488 -8.46 3.35 -9.00
N HIS A 489 -7.94 3.04 -7.81
CA HIS A 489 -6.79 3.76 -7.25
C HIS A 489 -5.44 3.17 -7.64
N HIS A 490 -5.19 1.91 -7.32
CA HIS A 490 -3.86 1.29 -7.42
C HIS A 490 -3.96 -0.14 -7.95
N LEU A 491 -2.93 -0.59 -8.67
CA LEU A 491 -2.77 -1.95 -9.14
C LEU A 491 -1.32 -2.42 -9.00
N ASN A 492 -1.10 -3.51 -8.25
CA ASN A 492 0.09 -4.34 -8.41
C ASN A 492 -0.17 -5.34 -9.53
N VAL A 493 0.81 -5.54 -10.42
CA VAL A 493 0.71 -6.47 -11.54
C VAL A 493 1.76 -7.55 -11.42
N ASN A 494 1.29 -8.79 -11.31
CA ASN A 494 2.08 -10.01 -11.41
C ASN A 494 1.71 -10.74 -12.70
N VAL A 495 2.70 -11.02 -13.55
CA VAL A 495 2.54 -11.80 -14.78
C VAL A 495 3.36 -13.07 -14.65
N LEU A 496 2.81 -14.07 -13.97
CA LEU A 496 3.55 -15.27 -13.59
C LEU A 496 2.66 -16.50 -13.45
N ASN A 497 3.28 -17.68 -13.54
CA ASN A 497 2.61 -18.97 -13.41
C ASN A 497 2.73 -19.48 -11.98
N ARG A 498 1.69 -20.16 -11.49
CA ARG A 498 1.66 -20.77 -10.15
C ARG A 498 2.77 -21.80 -10.00
N GLU A 499 2.99 -22.62 -11.03
CA GLU A 499 3.98 -23.69 -11.07
C GLU A 499 5.41 -23.15 -10.91
N MET A 500 5.67 -21.94 -11.41
CA MET A 500 6.96 -21.28 -11.22
C MET A 500 7.20 -20.92 -9.75
N LEU A 501 6.17 -20.46 -9.04
CA LEU A 501 6.29 -20.18 -7.61
C LEU A 501 6.45 -21.47 -6.80
N GLU A 502 5.77 -22.55 -7.20
CA GLU A 502 5.93 -23.86 -6.57
C GLU A 502 7.36 -24.40 -6.76
N ASP A 503 7.95 -24.34 -7.97
CA ASP A 503 9.35 -24.71 -8.18
C ASP A 503 10.29 -23.81 -7.38
N ALA A 504 10.05 -22.49 -7.35
CA ALA A 504 10.87 -21.56 -6.57
C ALA A 504 10.78 -21.77 -5.06
N MET A 505 9.68 -22.36 -4.57
CA MET A 505 9.49 -22.70 -3.17
C MET A 505 10.34 -23.91 -2.75
N GLU A 506 10.59 -24.84 -3.68
CA GLU A 506 11.40 -26.05 -3.46
C GLU A 506 12.86 -25.88 -3.88
N HIS A 507 13.12 -25.05 -4.90
CA HIS A 507 14.41 -24.80 -5.52
C HIS A 507 14.79 -23.30 -5.52
N PRO A 508 14.87 -22.66 -4.34
CA PRO A 508 15.10 -21.22 -4.24
C PRO A 508 16.41 -20.75 -4.91
N GLU A 509 17.42 -21.61 -5.00
CA GLU A 509 18.71 -21.34 -5.64
C GLU A 509 18.60 -21.05 -7.15
N LYS A 510 17.56 -21.54 -7.83
CA LYS A 510 17.30 -21.25 -9.25
C LYS A 510 16.68 -19.86 -9.47
N TYR A 511 16.14 -19.25 -8.42
CA TYR A 511 15.32 -18.03 -8.49
C TYR A 511 15.81 -16.92 -7.54
N PRO A 512 17.12 -16.58 -7.53
CA PRO A 512 17.70 -15.69 -6.51
C PRO A 512 17.13 -14.26 -6.53
N GLN A 513 16.60 -13.83 -7.69
CA GLN A 513 16.02 -12.49 -7.90
C GLN A 513 14.52 -12.53 -8.25
N LEU A 514 13.84 -13.68 -8.08
CA LEU A 514 12.41 -13.78 -8.38
C LEU A 514 11.62 -12.82 -7.50
N THR A 515 11.19 -11.73 -8.13
CA THR A 515 10.47 -10.63 -7.50
C THR A 515 8.99 -10.76 -7.80
N ILE A 516 8.16 -10.58 -6.78
CA ILE A 516 6.70 -10.59 -6.90
C ILE A 516 6.09 -9.42 -6.14
N ARG A 517 4.96 -8.91 -6.61
CA ARG A 517 4.13 -7.95 -5.88
C ARG A 517 3.22 -8.67 -4.89
N VAL A 518 3.18 -8.20 -3.64
CA VAL A 518 2.42 -8.90 -2.57
C VAL A 518 1.30 -8.09 -1.93
N SER A 519 1.49 -6.80 -1.60
CA SER A 519 0.45 -5.98 -0.95
C SER A 519 0.83 -4.50 -0.97
N GLY A 520 1.03 -3.95 -2.17
CA GLY A 520 1.47 -2.55 -2.38
C GLY A 520 2.98 -2.36 -2.39
N TYR A 521 3.73 -3.45 -2.42
CA TYR A 521 5.18 -3.50 -2.55
C TYR A 521 5.60 -4.85 -3.12
N ALA A 522 6.85 -4.93 -3.56
CA ALA A 522 7.46 -6.13 -4.06
C ALA A 522 8.33 -6.83 -3.00
N VAL A 523 8.58 -8.11 -3.18
CA VAL A 523 9.50 -8.92 -2.35
C VAL A 523 10.20 -9.96 -3.22
N ASN A 524 11.37 -10.39 -2.78
CA ASN A 524 11.97 -11.60 -3.32
C ASN A 524 11.20 -12.80 -2.76
N PHE A 525 10.56 -13.59 -3.63
CA PHE A 525 9.69 -14.70 -3.21
C PHE A 525 10.42 -15.69 -2.30
N VAL A 526 11.68 -15.99 -2.60
CA VAL A 526 12.53 -16.92 -1.85
C VAL A 526 12.92 -16.41 -0.45
N LYS A 527 12.72 -15.11 -0.17
CA LYS A 527 12.98 -14.51 1.16
C LYS A 527 11.76 -14.54 2.08
N LEU A 528 10.59 -14.90 1.56
CA LEU A 528 9.38 -15.06 2.36
C LEU A 528 9.47 -16.33 3.21
N SER A 529 8.82 -16.32 4.38
CA SER A 529 8.62 -17.58 5.11
C SER A 529 7.67 -18.50 4.33
N ARG A 530 7.78 -19.81 4.57
CA ARG A 530 6.94 -20.82 3.90
C ARG A 530 5.44 -20.51 3.99
N GLU A 531 4.97 -20.01 5.13
CA GLU A 531 3.57 -19.64 5.31
C GLU A 531 3.14 -18.47 4.42
N HIS A 532 4.00 -17.46 4.26
CA HIS A 532 3.74 -16.35 3.34
C HIS A 532 3.80 -16.80 1.89
N GLN A 533 4.72 -17.70 1.53
CA GLN A 533 4.79 -18.29 0.19
C GLN A 533 3.51 -19.07 -0.14
N LEU A 534 3.02 -19.89 0.78
CA LEU A 534 1.77 -20.63 0.62
C LEU A 534 0.56 -19.70 0.49
N GLU A 535 0.51 -18.60 1.24
CA GLU A 535 -0.55 -17.58 1.07
C GLU A 535 -0.49 -16.98 -0.34
N VAL A 536 0.68 -16.54 -0.80
CA VAL A 536 0.87 -15.99 -2.16
C VAL A 536 0.43 -16.98 -3.23
N ILE A 537 0.85 -18.24 -3.13
CA ILE A 537 0.45 -19.30 -4.05
C ILE A 537 -1.07 -19.45 -4.01
N SER A 538 -1.70 -19.47 -2.82
CA SER A 538 -3.15 -19.68 -2.70
C SER A 538 -4.03 -18.59 -3.34
N ARG A 539 -3.46 -17.43 -3.69
CA ARG A 539 -4.18 -16.33 -4.33
C ARG A 539 -4.78 -16.72 -5.68
N SER A 540 -5.67 -15.85 -6.15
CA SER A 540 -6.26 -15.98 -7.48
C SER A 540 -5.22 -15.67 -8.56
N PHE A 541 -5.11 -16.56 -9.53
CA PHE A 541 -4.32 -16.39 -10.75
C PHE A 541 -5.31 -16.39 -11.90
N HIS A 542 -5.53 -15.23 -12.51
CA HIS A 542 -6.53 -15.12 -13.55
C HIS A 542 -6.12 -15.89 -14.80
N GLU A 543 -6.92 -16.89 -15.16
CA GLU A 543 -6.74 -17.71 -16.37
C GLU A 543 -7.52 -17.16 -17.58
N ARG A 544 -8.35 -16.14 -17.36
CA ARG A 544 -9.09 -15.43 -18.40
C ARG A 544 -9.25 -13.96 -18.03
N MET A 545 -9.27 -13.12 -19.06
CA MET A 545 -9.59 -11.70 -18.96
C MET A 545 -11.01 -11.48 -18.47
#